data_AF-A0A946UA59-F1
#
_entry.id   AF-A0A946UA59-F1
#
_cell.length_a   1.000
_cell.length_b   1.000
_cell.length_c   1.000
_cell.angle_alpha   90.00
_cell.angle_beta   90.00
_cell.angle_gamma   90.00
#
_symmetry.space_group_name_H-M   'P 1'
#
loop_
_entity.id
_entity.type
_entity.pdbx_description
1 polymer ?
#
loop_
_entity_poly.entity_id
_entity_poly.type
_entity_poly.pdbx_seq_one_letter_code
_entity_poly.pdbx_strand_id
1 'polypeptide(L)' 'MPLFSPQIPLPLEPRRADRFEDFVPGPNAAVLAGVQALLDEPGAFVFLSGPEGSGKSHLLNALCNAARSSGLAAFY' A
#
# COMPACT_ATOMS: atom_id res chain seq x y z
N MET A 1 2.92 -30.65 -27.95
CA MET A 1 3.89 -29.74 -27.32
C MET A 1 3.20 -28.41 -27.15
N PRO A 2 2.87 -27.93 -25.93
CA PRO A 2 2.30 -26.60 -25.78
C PRO A 2 3.36 -25.57 -26.22
N LEU A 3 2.97 -24.63 -27.09
CA LEU A 3 3.82 -23.56 -27.65
C LEU A 3 4.06 -22.41 -26.66
N PHE A 4 3.60 -22.54 -25.41
CA PHE A 4 3.72 -21.51 -24.39
C PHE A 4 4.58 -22.01 -23.24
N SER A 5 5.73 -21.36 -23.06
CA SER A 5 6.45 -21.47 -21.79
C SER A 5 5.57 -20.92 -20.66
N PRO A 6 5.52 -21.57 -19.49
CA PRO A 6 4.81 -21.04 -18.33
C PRO A 6 5.38 -19.66 -17.97
N GLN A 7 4.50 -18.71 -17.64
CA GLN A 7 4.91 -17.37 -17.24
C GLN A 7 5.55 -17.45 -15.84
N ILE A 8 6.80 -17.03 -15.75
CA ILE A 8 7.51 -16.88 -14.48
C ILE A 8 7.18 -15.49 -13.93
N PRO A 9 6.75 -15.35 -12.66
CA PRO A 9 6.54 -14.05 -12.04
C PRO A 9 7.86 -13.26 -12.07
N LEU A 10 7.82 -12.05 -12.64
CA LEU A 10 8.93 -11.11 -12.55
C LEU A 10 8.87 -10.45 -11.16
N PRO A 11 9.90 -10.59 -10.30
CA PRO A 11 9.92 -9.89 -9.01
C PRO A 11 10.09 -8.39 -9.27
N LEU A 12 8.96 -7.69 -9.34
CA LEU A 12 8.91 -6.23 -9.42
C LEU A 12 8.88 -5.66 -8.01
N GLU A 13 10.03 -5.13 -7.58
CA GLU A 13 10.12 -4.39 -6.32
C GLU A 13 10.10 -2.88 -6.59
N PRO A 14 9.22 -2.12 -5.91
CA PRO A 14 9.25 -0.67 -5.97
C PRO A 14 10.59 -0.13 -5.45
N ARG A 15 11.29 0.69 -6.25
CA ARG A 15 12.62 1.24 -5.88
C ARG A 15 12.61 2.09 -4.61
N ARG A 16 11.47 2.67 -4.26
CA ARG A 16 11.20 3.36 -3.00
C ARG A 16 9.78 3.01 -2.59
N ALA A 17 9.65 2.16 -1.59
CA ALA A 17 8.36 1.93 -0.98
C ALA A 17 8.11 3.08 0.00
N ASP A 18 7.16 3.96 -0.31
CA ASP A 18 6.68 4.97 0.62
C ASP A 18 6.34 4.29 1.96
N ARG A 19 6.75 4.87 3.09
CA ARG A 19 6.46 4.33 4.44
C ARG A 19 5.54 5.26 5.20
N PHE A 20 4.84 4.73 6.21
CA PHE A 20 4.05 5.57 7.11
C PHE A 20 4.92 6.57 7.87
N GLU A 21 6.15 6.17 8.20
CA GLU A 21 7.16 7.00 8.88
C GLU A 21 7.54 8.25 8.07
N ASP A 22 7.46 8.17 6.74
CA ASP A 22 7.79 9.28 5.83
C ASP A 22 6.58 10.20 5.57
N PHE A 23 5.38 9.82 6.03
CA PHE A 23 4.16 10.61 5.85
C PHE A 23 4.01 11.63 6.98
N VAL A 24 4.00 12.93 6.63
CA VAL A 24 3.74 13.99 7.61
C VAL A 24 2.23 14.09 7.87
N PRO A 25 1.73 13.76 9.10
CA PRO A 25 0.30 13.60 9.32
C PRO A 25 -0.50 14.91 9.17
N GLY A 26 0.02 16.02 9.71
CA GLY A 26 -0.67 17.31 9.72
C GLY A 26 -2.14 17.18 10.16
N PRO A 27 -3.11 17.79 9.45
CA PRO A 27 -4.54 17.64 9.77
C PRO A 27 -5.11 16.25 9.40
N ASN A 28 -4.35 15.40 8.72
CA ASN A 28 -4.78 14.09 8.24
C ASN A 28 -4.46 12.95 9.23
N ALA A 29 -4.20 13.25 10.51
CA ALA A 29 -3.86 12.24 11.51
C ALA A 29 -4.93 11.13 11.64
N ALA A 30 -6.22 11.48 11.57
CA ALA A 30 -7.30 10.50 11.58
C ALA A 30 -7.31 9.58 10.34
N VAL A 31 -6.94 10.12 9.17
CA VAL A 31 -6.79 9.35 7.94
C VAL A 31 -5.62 8.38 8.06
N LEU A 32 -4.47 8.84 8.57
CA LEU A 32 -3.31 7.97 8.79
C LEU A 32 -3.66 6.81 9.73
N ALA A 33 -4.31 7.09 10.86
CA ALA A 33 -4.73 6.07 11.81
C ALA A 33 -5.73 5.07 11.17
N GLY A 34 -6.72 5.57 10.42
CA GLY A 34 -7.69 4.71 9.74
C GLY A 34 -7.06 3.81 8.67
N VAL A 35 -6.06 4.30 7.94
CA VAL A 35 -5.31 3.50 6.97
C VAL A 35 -4.45 2.44 7.67
N GLN A 36 -3.78 2.78 8.78
CA GLN A 36 -2.99 1.82 9.56
C GLN A 36 -3.85 0.70 10.14
N ALA A 37 -5.06 1.01 10.63
CA ALA A 37 -5.98 0.03 11.18
C ALA A 37 -6.43 -1.04 10.17
N LEU A 38 -6.34 -0.79 8.87
CA LEU A 38 -6.66 -1.80 7.84
C LEU A 38 -5.77 -3.04 7.89
N LEU A 39 -4.58 -2.95 8.51
CA LEU A 39 -3.70 -4.11 8.69
C LEU A 39 -4.28 -5.14 9.66
N ASP A 40 -5.11 -4.69 10.60
CA ASP A 40 -5.64 -5.52 11.70
C ASP A 40 -7.12 -5.90 11.48
N GLU A 41 -7.77 -5.34 10.46
CA GLU A 41 -9.22 -5.48 10.21
C GLU A 41 -9.51 -6.11 8.84
N PRO A 42 -9.45 -7.45 8.71
CA PRO A 42 -9.72 -8.14 7.46
C PRO A 42 -11.10 -7.81 6.87
N GLY A 43 -11.13 -7.42 5.59
CA GLY A 43 -12.37 -7.07 4.89
C GLY A 43 -12.83 -5.63 5.08
N ALA A 44 -12.17 -4.85 5.93
CA ALA A 44 -12.38 -3.41 5.99
C ALA A 44 -11.85 -2.74 4.70
N PHE A 45 -12.46 -1.62 4.33
CA PHE A 45 -12.00 -0.80 3.23
C PHE A 45 -12.13 0.69 3.57
N VAL A 46 -11.21 1.49 3.04
CA VAL A 46 -11.24 2.95 3.15
C VAL A 46 -11.18 3.53 1.74
N PHE A 47 -11.94 4.60 1.52
CA PHE A 47 -11.85 5.40 0.31
C PHE A 47 -11.22 6.76 0.64
N LEU A 48 -10.12 7.11 -0.03
CA LEU A 48 -9.43 8.39 0.17
C LEU A 48 -9.70 9.35 -0.99
N SER A 49 -10.20 10.54 -0.65
CA SER A 49 -10.46 11.65 -1.57
C SER A 49 -9.74 12.89 -1.06
N GLY A 50 -9.24 13.72 -1.98
CA GLY A 50 -8.51 14.93 -1.66
C GLY A 50 -7.79 15.51 -2.88
N PRO A 51 -7.25 16.74 -2.76
CA PRO A 51 -6.61 17.44 -3.87
C PRO A 51 -5.37 16.72 -4.42
N GLU A 52 -4.88 17.14 -5.58
CA GLU A 52 -3.61 16.68 -6.12
C GLU A 52 -2.47 16.88 -5.11
N GLY A 53 -1.51 15.94 -5.06
CA GLY A 53 -0.39 16.01 -4.13
C GLY A 53 -0.72 15.75 -2.65
N SER A 54 -1.96 15.39 -2.31
CA SER A 54 -2.36 15.15 -0.90
C SER A 54 -1.85 13.86 -0.26
N GLY A 55 -0.96 13.10 -0.93
CA GLY A 55 -0.37 11.87 -0.38
C GLY A 55 -1.25 10.60 -0.40
N LYS A 56 -2.32 10.56 -1.21
CA LYS A 56 -3.18 9.35 -1.34
C LYS A 56 -2.39 8.11 -1.78
N SER A 57 -1.60 8.23 -2.85
CA SER A 57 -0.77 7.13 -3.34
C SER A 57 0.34 6.76 -2.35
N HIS A 58 0.90 7.75 -1.64
CA HIS A 58 1.87 7.52 -0.56
C HIS A 58 1.29 6.63 0.53
N LEU A 59 0.10 6.97 1.04
CA LEU A 59 -0.57 6.19 2.09
C LEU A 59 -0.92 4.76 1.62
N LEU A 60 -1.34 4.60 0.36
CA LEU A 60 -1.62 3.29 -0.23
C LEU A 60 -0.35 2.44 -0.39
N ASN A 61 0.74 3.03 -0.87
CA ASN A 61 2.05 2.38 -0.94
C ASN A 61 2.57 1.99 0.44
N ALA A 62 2.43 2.88 1.43
CA ALA A 62 2.81 2.62 2.82
C ALA A 62 2.03 1.46 3.44
N LEU A 63 0.72 1.39 3.20
CA LEU A 63 -0.09 0.25 3.61
C LEU A 63 0.38 -1.04 2.94
N CYS A 64 0.62 -1.02 1.62
CA CYS A 64 1.13 -2.19 0.90
C CYS A 64 2.52 -2.62 1.41
N ASN A 65 3.39 -1.67 1.75
CA ASN A 65 4.71 -1.96 2.29
C ASN A 65 4.62 -2.58 3.69
N ALA A 66 3.79 -2.02 4.57
CA ALA A 66 3.58 -2.54 5.91
C ALA A 66 2.96 -3.94 5.87
N ALA A 67 1.94 -4.16 5.03
CA ALA A 67 1.31 -5.46 4.84
C ALA A 67 2.33 -6.53 4.39
N ARG A 68 3.17 -6.22 3.39
CA ARG A 68 4.25 -7.11 2.94
C ARG A 68 5.27 -7.40 4.04
N SER A 69 5.63 -6.39 4.83
CA SER A 69 6.56 -6.55 5.96
C SER A 69 6.00 -7.46 7.04
N SER A 70 4.67 -7.55 7.15
CA SER A 70 3.93 -8.48 8.01
C SER A 70 3.65 -9.84 7.34
N GLY A 71 4.20 -10.12 6.16
CA GLY A 71 4.03 -11.39 5.44
C GLY A 71 2.72 -11.53 4.64
N LEU A 72 1.95 -10.45 4.50
CA LEU A 72 0.74 -10.44 3.69
C LEU A 72 1.07 -10.19 2.21
N ALA A 73 0.24 -10.75 1.32
CA ALA A 73 0.29 -10.44 -0.10
C ALA A 73 -0.50 -9.15 -0.38
N ALA A 74 0.20 -8.05 -0.67
CA ALA A 74 -0.38 -6.77 -1.06
C ALA A 74 0.37 -6.22 -2.28
N PHE A 75 -0.28 -5.45 -3.15
CA PHE A 75 0.33 -4.83 -4.34
C PHE A 75 -0.43 -3.56 -4.74
N TYR A 76 0.32 -2.54 -5.19
CA TYR A 76 -0.15 -1.33 -5.87
C TYR A 76 0.87 -0.95 -6.94
#